data_AF-A0A175VY43-F1
#
_entry.id   AF-A0A175VY43-F1
#
_cell.length_a   1.000
_cell.length_b   1.000
_cell.length_c   1.000
_cell.angle_alpha   90.00
_cell.angle_beta   90.00
_cell.angle_gamma   90.00
#
_symmetry.space_group_name_H-M   'P 1'
#
loop_
_entity.id
_entity.type
_entity.pdbx_description
1 polymer ?
#
loop_
_entity_poly.entity_id
_entity_poly.type
_entity_poly.pdbx_seq_one_letter_code
_entity_poly.pdbx_strand_id
1 'polypeptide(L)'
;MTSIGALTTTFTPPGDCAASTGIHIVGCGDGCVWWAEGPLGAAHCYPSSYNPSIDHYYSPGICPSGYTPACTSRRSIAQVTETIQTCCPTALGYHYRCVEPTWPWQTSLGCTVYFTDAISTFSFPTVTSIRDGSTVLTSTGRTEVGIGAYGVEIRFQSTDFVPSTTVSATICVWIG
;
A
#
# COMPACT_ATOMS: atom_id res chain seq x y z
N MET A 1 -11.08 -5.25 11.36
CA MET A 1 -9.88 -4.43 11.62
C MET A 1 -8.98 -5.05 12.69
N THR A 2 -7.78 -5.47 12.30
CA THR A 2 -6.80 -6.26 13.06
C THR A 2 -5.41 -5.63 12.92
N SER A 3 -4.73 -5.34 14.04
CA SER A 3 -3.33 -4.89 13.99
C SER A 3 -2.41 -6.06 13.69
N ILE A 4 -1.48 -5.90 12.75
CA ILE A 4 -0.52 -6.93 12.31
C ILE A 4 0.93 -6.64 12.74
N GLY A 5 1.12 -5.63 13.60
CA GLY A 5 2.40 -5.24 14.14
C GLY A 5 2.67 -3.75 13.97
N ALA A 6 3.90 -3.35 14.28
CA ALA A 6 4.36 -1.98 14.14
C ALA A 6 5.24 -1.84 12.90
N LEU A 7 5.12 -0.70 12.22
CA LEU A 7 5.96 -0.29 11.10
C LEU A 7 6.52 1.09 11.41
N THR A 8 7.40 1.16 12.42
CA THR A 8 7.97 2.42 12.94
C THR A 8 9.18 2.92 12.15
N THR A 9 9.76 2.07 11.31
CA THR A 9 10.82 2.42 10.37
C THR A 9 10.32 2.25 8.96
N THR A 10 10.87 3.04 8.03
CA THR A 10 10.44 3.00 6.64
C THR A 10 10.92 1.69 6.04
N PHE A 11 9.99 0.77 5.77
CA PHE A 11 10.30 -0.42 4.98
C PHE A 11 10.64 0.01 3.56
N THR A 12 11.81 -0.39 3.07
CA THR A 12 12.24 -0.17 1.69
C THR A 12 12.19 -1.50 0.95
N PRO A 13 11.28 -1.67 -0.03
CA PRO A 13 11.24 -2.87 -0.85
C PRO A 13 12.56 -3.06 -1.61
N PRO A 14 12.95 -4.32 -1.91
CA PRO A 14 14.03 -4.63 -2.85
C PRO A 14 13.84 -3.94 -4.21
N GLY A 15 14.93 -3.72 -4.94
CA GLY A 15 14.91 -2.92 -6.17
C GLY A 15 14.04 -3.49 -7.29
N ASP A 16 13.93 -4.82 -7.39
CA ASP A 16 13.02 -5.52 -8.30
C ASP A 16 11.54 -5.29 -7.95
N CYS A 17 11.22 -5.17 -6.67
CA CYS A 17 9.88 -4.79 -6.21
C CYS A 17 9.57 -3.32 -6.50
N ALA A 18 10.51 -2.42 -6.18
CA ALA A 18 10.31 -0.98 -6.35
C ALA A 18 10.25 -0.54 -7.82
N ALA A 19 10.93 -1.26 -8.72
CA ALA A 19 10.91 -1.03 -10.15
C ALA A 19 9.78 -1.79 -10.87
N SER A 20 8.96 -2.56 -10.16
CA SER A 20 7.87 -3.35 -10.74
C SER A 20 6.71 -2.46 -11.18
N THR A 21 6.83 -1.85 -12.36
CA THR A 21 5.75 -1.08 -13.03
C THR A 21 4.84 -1.98 -13.88
N GLY A 22 4.77 -3.27 -13.55
CA GLY A 22 3.97 -4.25 -14.28
C GLY A 22 2.50 -4.22 -13.87
N ILE A 23 1.63 -4.57 -14.80
CA ILE A 23 0.22 -4.83 -14.51
C ILE A 23 -0.05 -6.32 -14.48
N HIS A 24 -0.81 -6.76 -13.48
CA HIS A 24 -1.37 -8.09 -13.43
C HIS A 24 -2.82 -8.08 -13.87
N ILE A 25 -3.19 -8.97 -14.79
CA ILE A 25 -4.59 -9.24 -15.12
C ILE A 25 -5.06 -10.36 -14.20
N VAL A 26 -6.04 -10.05 -13.36
CA VAL A 26 -6.54 -10.95 -12.32
C VAL A 26 -7.98 -11.32 -12.62
N GLY A 27 -8.28 -12.62 -12.57
CA GLY A 27 -9.64 -13.11 -12.73
C GLY A 27 -10.48 -12.90 -11.46
N CYS A 28 -11.71 -12.41 -11.62
CA CYS A 28 -12.70 -12.29 -10.53
C CYS A 28 -13.89 -13.27 -10.65
N GLY A 29 -13.88 -14.16 -11.63
CA GLY A 29 -14.97 -15.09 -11.93
C GLY A 29 -15.17 -15.26 -13.44
N ASP A 30 -16.29 -15.85 -13.85
CA ASP A 30 -16.62 -16.09 -15.27
C ASP A 30 -16.70 -14.77 -16.04
N GLY A 31 -15.85 -14.62 -17.06
CA GLY A 31 -15.76 -13.42 -17.90
C GLY A 31 -15.23 -12.15 -17.21
N CYS A 32 -14.98 -12.19 -15.90
CA CYS A 32 -14.58 -11.04 -15.10
C CYS A 32 -13.05 -10.97 -14.96
N VAL A 33 -12.47 -9.84 -15.35
CA VAL A 33 -11.06 -9.50 -15.14
C VAL A 33 -10.90 -8.08 -14.59
N TRP A 34 -9.88 -7.87 -13.78
CA TRP A 34 -9.46 -6.57 -13.29
C TRP A 34 -7.95 -6.44 -13.33
N TRP A 35 -7.47 -5.20 -13.26
CA TRP A 35 -6.08 -4.85 -13.51
C TRP A 35 -5.45 -4.40 -12.20
N ALA A 36 -4.28 -4.93 -11.89
CA ALA A 36 -3.56 -4.65 -10.64
C ALA A 36 -2.15 -4.16 -10.92
N GLU A 37 -1.71 -3.08 -10.26
CA GLU A 37 -0.28 -2.81 -10.14
C GLU A 37 0.36 -3.89 -9.26
N GLY A 38 1.44 -4.46 -9.78
CA GLY A 38 2.25 -5.44 -9.09
C GLY A 38 3.27 -4.82 -8.13
N PRO A 39 4.08 -5.67 -7.47
CA PRO A 39 4.11 -7.12 -7.64
C PRO A 39 3.04 -7.83 -6.80
N LEU A 40 2.13 -8.59 -7.44
CA LEU A 40 1.13 -9.39 -6.71
C LEU A 40 1.73 -10.71 -6.21
N GLY A 41 1.48 -11.06 -4.95
CA GLY A 41 1.92 -12.34 -4.36
C GLY A 41 3.40 -12.45 -3.99
N ALA A 42 4.20 -11.40 -4.19
CA ALA A 42 5.61 -11.37 -3.82
C ALA A 42 5.79 -10.90 -2.36
N ALA A 43 5.66 -11.81 -1.39
CA ALA A 43 5.66 -11.46 0.04
C ALA A 43 6.90 -10.65 0.49
N HIS A 44 8.07 -10.87 -0.12
CA HIS A 44 9.31 -10.14 0.18
C HIS A 44 9.30 -8.67 -0.29
N CYS A 45 8.34 -8.29 -1.14
CA CYS A 45 8.15 -6.92 -1.59
C CYS A 45 7.34 -6.07 -0.61
N TYR A 46 6.82 -6.67 0.46
CA TYR A 46 5.98 -6.02 1.45
C TYR A 46 6.60 -6.11 2.84
N PRO A 47 6.20 -5.23 3.78
CA PRO A 47 6.67 -5.32 5.15
C PRO A 47 6.30 -6.68 5.78
N SER A 48 7.03 -7.08 6.82
CA SER A 48 6.75 -8.33 7.53
C SER A 48 5.31 -8.39 8.04
N SER A 49 4.68 -9.57 7.97
CA SER A 49 3.28 -9.81 8.35
C SER A 49 2.24 -9.11 7.48
N TYR A 50 2.65 -8.53 6.34
CA TYR A 50 1.72 -7.86 5.45
C TYR A 50 0.57 -8.79 5.04
N ASN A 51 -0.64 -8.26 5.13
CA ASN A 51 -1.86 -8.91 4.67
C ASN A 51 -2.60 -7.91 3.77
N PRO A 52 -2.87 -8.26 2.49
CA PRO A 52 -3.49 -7.34 1.55
C PRO A 52 -4.97 -7.03 1.85
N SER A 53 -5.59 -7.77 2.77
CA SER A 53 -6.96 -7.47 3.21
C SER A 53 -7.03 -6.11 3.91
N ILE A 54 -7.96 -5.25 3.47
CA ILE A 54 -8.24 -3.91 4.05
C ILE A 54 -8.59 -3.93 5.55
N ASP A 55 -8.85 -5.11 6.12
CA ASP A 55 -9.05 -5.27 7.55
C ASP A 55 -7.75 -5.29 8.37
N HIS A 56 -6.57 -5.31 7.75
CA HIS A 56 -5.30 -5.40 8.46
C HIS A 56 -4.51 -4.09 8.37
N TYR A 57 -3.87 -3.70 9.47
CA TYR A 57 -3.13 -2.44 9.55
C TYR A 57 -1.90 -2.53 10.44
N TYR A 58 -0.92 -1.67 10.20
CA TYR A 58 0.21 -1.45 11.11
C TYR A 58 -0.10 -0.32 12.09
N SER A 59 0.22 -0.49 13.37
CA SER A 59 0.05 0.55 14.39
C SER A 59 1.08 0.39 15.53
N PRO A 60 1.92 1.42 15.80
CA PRO A 60 2.12 2.60 14.95
C PRO A 60 2.72 2.22 13.59
N GLY A 61 2.40 2.99 12.55
CA GLY A 61 2.88 2.73 11.19
C GLY A 61 3.24 4.01 10.43
N ILE A 62 4.27 3.92 9.59
CA ILE A 62 4.60 4.91 8.56
C ILE A 62 4.59 4.23 7.19
N CYS A 63 4.29 5.00 6.12
CA CYS A 63 4.22 4.43 4.79
C CYS A 63 5.58 3.86 4.37
N PRO A 64 5.61 2.69 3.67
CA PRO A 64 6.81 2.18 3.03
C PRO A 64 7.41 3.18 2.02
N SER A 65 8.70 3.01 1.70
CA SER A 65 9.32 3.71 0.58
C SER A 65 8.60 3.37 -0.73
N GLY A 66 8.38 4.38 -1.58
CA GLY A 66 7.64 4.21 -2.84
C GLY A 66 6.13 4.23 -2.68
N TYR A 67 5.62 4.45 -1.47
CA TYR A 67 4.20 4.58 -1.19
C TYR A 67 3.86 5.96 -0.62
N THR A 68 2.68 6.48 -0.96
CA THR A 68 2.15 7.74 -0.45
C THR A 68 0.73 7.59 0.09
N PRO A 69 0.31 8.32 1.14
CA PRO A 69 -1.06 8.30 1.62
C PRO A 69 -2.06 8.72 0.53
N ALA A 70 -2.94 7.80 0.12
CA ALA A 70 -4.00 8.07 -0.87
C ALA A 70 -5.28 8.59 -0.21
N CYS A 71 -5.59 8.09 1.00
CA CYS A 71 -6.62 8.67 1.86
C CYS A 71 -6.09 8.80 3.27
N THR A 72 -6.64 9.77 3.99
CA THR A 72 -6.36 10.00 5.41
C THR A 72 -7.68 10.23 6.11
N SER A 73 -7.90 9.51 7.19
CA SER A 73 -8.99 9.77 8.12
C SER A 73 -8.44 9.90 9.54
N ARG A 74 -9.23 10.47 10.44
CA ARG A 74 -8.88 10.60 11.85
C ARG A 74 -9.99 9.99 12.69
N ARG A 75 -9.60 9.23 13.71
CA ARG A 75 -10.50 8.64 14.68
C ARG A 75 -10.09 9.10 16.07
N SER A 76 -11.01 9.72 16.80
CA SER A 76 -10.79 10.08 18.19
C SER A 76 -11.53 9.13 19.11
N ILE A 77 -10.81 8.50 20.04
CA ILE A 77 -11.39 7.78 21.17
C ILE A 77 -10.93 8.50 22.43
N ALA A 78 -11.88 9.04 23.20
CA ALA A 78 -11.61 9.91 24.34
C ALA A 78 -10.67 11.07 23.96
N GLN A 79 -9.50 11.19 24.60
CA GLN A 79 -8.52 12.25 24.36
C GLN A 79 -7.45 11.88 23.32
N VAL A 80 -7.53 10.67 22.75
CA VAL A 80 -6.52 10.16 21.83
C VAL A 80 -7.05 10.22 20.40
N THR A 81 -6.34 10.95 19.54
CA THR A 81 -6.62 11.01 18.11
C THR A 81 -5.63 10.14 17.34
N GLU A 82 -6.15 9.10 16.70
CA GLU A 82 -5.44 8.22 15.78
C GLU A 82 -5.66 8.73 14.34
N THR A 83 -4.59 8.87 13.59
CA THR A 83 -4.62 9.10 12.15
C THR A 83 -4.55 7.75 11.44
N ILE A 84 -5.45 7.51 10.51
CA ILE A 84 -5.51 6.29 9.69
C ILE A 84 -5.19 6.70 8.26
N GLN A 85 -4.22 6.03 7.63
CA GLN A 85 -3.85 6.28 6.24
C GLN A 85 -3.72 4.97 5.48
N THR A 86 -4.20 4.95 4.25
CA THR A 86 -3.85 3.87 3.31
C THR A 86 -2.77 4.39 2.38
N CYS A 87 -1.59 3.80 2.49
CA CYS A 87 -0.46 4.09 1.64
C CYS A 87 -0.62 3.32 0.33
N CYS A 88 -0.51 4.00 -0.81
CA CYS A 88 -0.60 3.42 -2.14
C CYS A 88 0.70 3.59 -2.92
N PRO A 89 1.04 2.65 -3.82
CA PRO A 89 2.28 2.71 -4.58
C PRO A 89 2.30 3.91 -5.52
N THR A 90 3.51 4.35 -5.86
CA THR A 90 3.76 5.50 -6.74
C THR A 90 4.53 5.14 -8.01
N ALA A 91 4.88 3.86 -8.21
CA ALA A 91 5.77 3.44 -9.28
C ALA A 91 5.19 3.68 -10.68
N LEU A 92 3.87 3.53 -10.85
CA LEU A 92 3.18 3.90 -12.09
C LEU A 92 2.95 5.41 -12.27
N GLY A 93 3.25 6.24 -11.26
CA GLY A 93 3.02 7.69 -11.29
C GLY A 93 1.54 8.11 -11.24
N TYR A 94 0.62 7.18 -10.95
CA TYR A 94 -0.80 7.49 -10.77
C TYR A 94 -1.09 7.95 -9.35
N HIS A 95 -2.03 8.89 -9.22
CA HIS A 95 -2.56 9.30 -7.93
C HIS A 95 -3.73 8.39 -7.52
N TYR A 96 -3.40 7.34 -6.77
CA TYR A 96 -4.39 6.39 -6.26
C TYR A 96 -5.34 7.04 -5.24
N ARG A 97 -6.53 6.47 -5.13
CA ARG A 97 -7.49 6.68 -4.05
C ARG A 97 -7.71 5.38 -3.29
N CYS A 98 -8.33 5.47 -2.13
CA CYS A 98 -8.71 4.29 -1.37
C CYS A 98 -9.85 3.54 -2.05
N VAL A 99 -9.80 2.22 -1.95
CA VAL A 99 -10.85 1.35 -2.47
C VAL A 99 -12.08 1.44 -1.57
N GLU A 100 -13.22 1.71 -2.18
CA GLU A 100 -14.54 1.49 -1.58
C GLU A 100 -15.07 0.16 -2.14
N PRO A 101 -14.90 -0.96 -1.42
CA PRO A 101 -15.19 -2.28 -1.96
C PRO A 101 -16.70 -2.44 -2.16
N THR A 102 -17.10 -2.62 -3.41
CA THR A 102 -18.45 -3.05 -3.81
C THR A 102 -18.50 -4.55 -4.09
N TRP A 103 -17.34 -5.13 -4.42
CA TRP A 103 -17.17 -6.55 -4.70
C TRP A 103 -16.17 -7.21 -3.74
N PRO A 104 -16.33 -8.50 -3.41
CA PRO A 104 -15.43 -9.20 -2.49
C PRO A 104 -13.95 -9.13 -2.89
N TRP A 105 -13.63 -9.22 -4.18
CA TRP A 105 -12.23 -9.19 -4.66
C TRP A 105 -11.51 -7.85 -4.40
N GLN A 106 -12.27 -6.74 -4.31
CA GLN A 106 -11.72 -5.41 -4.05
C GLN A 106 -11.14 -5.27 -2.63
N THR A 107 -11.57 -6.11 -1.70
CA THR A 107 -11.13 -6.08 -0.29
C THR A 107 -9.65 -6.43 -0.10
N SER A 108 -8.97 -6.89 -1.15
CA SER A 108 -7.54 -7.22 -1.14
C SER A 108 -6.65 -6.14 -1.77
N LEU A 109 -7.21 -5.03 -2.24
CA LEU A 109 -6.45 -3.98 -2.92
C LEU A 109 -6.13 -2.84 -1.97
N GLY A 110 -7.14 -2.15 -1.44
CA GLY A 110 -6.93 -0.94 -0.65
C GLY A 110 -6.65 0.30 -1.51
N CYS A 111 -6.01 0.16 -2.68
CA CYS A 111 -5.75 1.26 -3.61
C CYS A 111 -6.42 1.06 -4.97
N THR A 112 -6.96 2.13 -5.55
CA THR A 112 -7.57 2.11 -6.88
C THR A 112 -7.45 3.45 -7.59
N VAL A 113 -7.32 3.44 -8.90
CA VAL A 113 -7.44 4.60 -9.78
C VAL A 113 -8.45 4.28 -10.86
N TYR A 114 -9.28 5.26 -11.21
CA TYR A 114 -10.25 5.14 -12.30
C TYR A 114 -10.02 6.30 -13.25
N PHE A 115 -10.02 5.99 -14.54
CA PHE A 115 -9.82 6.97 -15.59
C PHE A 115 -11.19 7.48 -16.06
N THR A 116 -11.40 8.79 -16.01
CA THR A 116 -12.66 9.42 -16.43
C THR A 116 -12.67 9.79 -17.91
N ASP A 117 -11.50 9.89 -18.53
CA ASP A 117 -11.38 10.25 -19.94
C ASP A 117 -11.73 9.04 -20.82
N ALA A 118 -12.63 9.27 -21.78
CA ALA A 118 -13.34 8.20 -22.49
C ALA A 118 -12.43 7.18 -23.18
N ILE A 119 -11.20 7.55 -23.60
CA ILE A 119 -10.22 6.61 -24.16
C ILE A 119 -8.81 7.17 -23.89
N SER A 120 -8.12 6.71 -22.85
CA SER A 120 -6.65 6.78 -22.81
C SER A 120 -6.09 5.39 -23.13
N THR A 121 -5.18 5.33 -24.09
CA THR A 121 -4.41 4.12 -24.35
C THR A 121 -3.18 4.19 -23.46
N PHE A 122 -3.13 3.35 -22.43
CA PHE A 122 -1.91 3.16 -21.66
C PHE A 122 -1.12 2.00 -22.26
N SER A 123 0.21 2.07 -22.18
CA SER A 123 1.10 0.96 -22.55
C SER A 123 1.86 0.55 -21.31
N PHE A 124 1.73 -0.72 -20.93
CA PHE A 124 2.50 -1.28 -19.83
C PHE A 124 3.65 -2.12 -20.38
N PRO A 125 4.88 -1.97 -19.83
CA PRO A 125 6.05 -2.71 -20.29
C PRO A 125 5.98 -4.21 -19.94
N THR A 126 5.11 -4.58 -19.00
CA THR A 126 4.89 -5.97 -18.61
C THR A 126 3.45 -6.13 -18.18
N VAL A 127 2.74 -7.07 -18.78
CA VAL A 127 1.42 -7.51 -18.34
C VAL A 127 1.44 -9.00 -18.07
N THR A 128 1.17 -9.39 -16.82
CA THR A 128 1.19 -10.79 -16.40
C THR A 128 -0.22 -11.25 -16.10
N SER A 129 -0.69 -12.32 -16.74
CA SER A 129 -1.96 -12.94 -16.37
C SER A 129 -1.74 -13.89 -15.20
N ILE A 130 -2.51 -13.70 -14.11
CA ILE A 130 -2.41 -14.58 -12.93
C ILE A 130 -3.01 -15.97 -13.21
N ARG A 131 -3.92 -16.09 -14.20
CA ARG A 131 -4.60 -17.36 -14.49
C ARG A 131 -3.68 -18.42 -15.10
N ASP A 132 -2.78 -18.02 -15.98
CA ASP A 132 -1.89 -18.91 -16.74
C ASP A 132 -0.40 -18.62 -16.48
N GLY A 133 -0.09 -17.59 -15.68
CA GLY A 133 1.28 -17.12 -15.45
C GLY A 133 1.92 -16.53 -16.71
N SER A 134 1.16 -16.35 -17.80
CA SER A 134 1.71 -15.85 -19.05
C SER A 134 2.06 -14.36 -18.89
N THR A 135 3.25 -14.00 -19.37
CA THR A 135 3.73 -12.62 -19.36
C THR A 135 3.75 -12.11 -20.79
N VAL A 136 2.96 -11.08 -21.06
CA VAL A 136 2.96 -10.34 -22.32
C VAL A 136 3.77 -9.06 -22.11
N LEU A 137 4.75 -8.82 -22.97
CA LEU A 137 5.70 -7.69 -22.83
C LEU A 137 5.10 -6.32 -23.17
N THR A 138 3.94 -6.25 -23.81
CA THR A 138 3.29 -4.97 -24.08
C THR A 138 1.80 -5.19 -24.24
N SER A 139 1.01 -4.46 -23.48
CA SER A 139 -0.44 -4.45 -23.65
C SER A 139 -0.95 -3.02 -23.67
N THR A 140 -1.84 -2.74 -24.62
CA THR A 140 -2.63 -1.53 -24.67
C THR A 140 -4.03 -1.83 -24.18
N GLY A 141 -4.47 -1.17 -23.11
CA GLY A 141 -5.87 -1.23 -22.66
C GLY A 141 -6.61 0.06 -22.92
N ARG A 142 -7.91 0.05 -22.62
CA ARG A 142 -8.80 1.21 -22.68
C ARG A 142 -9.15 1.66 -21.26
N THR A 143 -9.46 2.93 -21.09
CA THR A 143 -9.74 3.60 -19.80
C THR A 143 -11.05 3.22 -19.13
N GLU A 144 -11.89 2.41 -19.75
CA GLU A 144 -13.08 1.84 -19.07
C GLU A 144 -12.71 0.95 -17.87
N VAL A 145 -11.42 0.78 -17.58
CA VAL A 145 -10.88 -0.11 -16.57
C VAL A 145 -10.08 0.68 -15.55
N GLY A 146 -10.46 0.58 -14.27
CA GLY A 146 -9.64 1.06 -13.17
C GLY A 146 -8.47 0.12 -12.88
N ILE A 147 -7.37 0.66 -12.34
CA ILE A 147 -6.23 -0.13 -11.86
C ILE A 147 -6.31 -0.18 -10.34
N GLY A 148 -6.32 -1.39 -9.80
CA GLY A 148 -6.16 -1.62 -8.37
C GLY A 148 -4.68 -1.73 -8.01
N ALA A 149 -4.34 -1.57 -6.74
CA ALA A 149 -3.02 -1.90 -6.24
C ALA A 149 -3.12 -2.33 -4.77
N TYR A 150 -2.15 -3.09 -4.29
CA TYR A 150 -2.02 -3.45 -2.89
C TYR A 150 -1.61 -2.22 -2.07
N GLY A 151 -2.46 -1.84 -1.12
CA GLY A 151 -2.27 -0.75 -0.19
C GLY A 151 -1.80 -1.26 1.17
N VAL A 152 -1.12 -0.38 1.90
CA VAL A 152 -0.70 -0.64 3.27
C VAL A 152 -1.45 0.31 4.17
N GLU A 153 -2.34 -0.19 5.01
CA GLU A 153 -2.97 0.63 6.04
C GLU A 153 -2.01 0.82 7.22
N ILE A 154 -1.79 2.08 7.57
CA ILE A 154 -1.05 2.49 8.75
C ILE A 154 -1.95 3.31 9.66
N ARG A 155 -1.65 3.22 10.95
CA ARG A 155 -2.27 4.04 11.96
C ARG A 155 -1.22 4.57 12.91
N PHE A 156 -1.41 5.79 13.39
CA PHE A 156 -0.50 6.38 14.36
C PHE A 156 -1.16 7.54 15.11
N GLN A 157 -0.64 7.81 16.28
CA GLN A 157 -0.90 8.97 17.11
C GLN A 157 0.32 9.91 17.05
N SER A 158 0.13 11.18 17.38
CA SER A 158 1.23 12.14 17.41
C SER A 158 2.34 11.77 18.40
N THR A 159 2.01 11.05 19.47
CA THR A 159 2.95 10.59 20.50
C THR A 159 3.78 9.39 20.08
N ASP A 160 3.37 8.64 19.05
CA ASP A 160 4.02 7.38 18.67
C ASP A 160 5.43 7.57 18.09
N PHE A 161 5.73 8.77 17.61
CA PHE A 161 7.01 9.13 17.01
C PHE A 161 7.84 10.11 17.84
N VAL A 162 7.44 10.37 19.09
CA VAL A 162 8.24 11.21 19.97
C VAL A 162 9.46 10.41 20.42
N PRO A 163 10.69 10.83 20.08
CA PRO A 163 11.88 10.15 20.54
C PRO A 163 11.90 10.18 22.07
N SER A 164 12.12 9.02 22.70
CA SER A 164 12.35 8.98 24.14
C SER A 164 13.56 9.86 24.46
N THR A 165 13.34 10.99 25.13
CA THR A 165 14.43 11.83 25.63
C THR A 165 15.33 10.96 26.49
N THR A 166 16.53 10.67 26.01
CA THR A 166 17.54 9.95 26.77
C THR A 166 17.90 10.84 27.94
N VAL A 167 17.45 10.49 29.15
CA VAL A 167 17.93 11.13 30.37
C VAL A 167 19.39 10.74 30.48
N SER A 168 20.28 11.62 30.00
CA SER A 168 21.71 11.47 30.21
C SER A 168 21.91 11.58 31.72
N ALA A 169 22.09 10.44 32.39
CA ALA A 169 22.46 10.41 33.78
C ALA A 169 23.87 10.99 33.88
N THR A 170 23.96 12.30 34.06
CA THR A 170 25.18 12.96 34.53
C THR A 170 25.48 12.37 35.90
N ILE A 171 26.36 11.37 35.93
CA ILE A 171 26.98 10.91 37.17
C ILE A 171 27.85 12.08 37.65
N CYS A 172 27.35 12.82 38.64
CA CYS A 172 28.17 13.73 39.42
C CYS A 172 29.13 12.88 40.27
N VAL A 173 30.35 12.69 39.77
CA VAL A 173 31.44 12.15 40.59
C VAL A 173 31.85 13.26 41.56
N TRP A 174 31.49 13.09 42.83
CA TRP A 174 32.03 13.89 43.92
C TRP A 174 33.45 13.40 44.21
N ILE A 175 34.45 14.24 43.92
CA ILE A 175 35.83 14.01 44.33
C ILE A 175 36.00 14.78 45.64
N GLY A 176 36.09 14.03 46.74
CA GLY A 176 36.41 14.54 48.08
C GLY A 176 37.90 14.82 48.23
#